data_AF-A0A844WZ35-F1
#
_entry.id   AF-A0A844WZ35-F1
#
_cell.length_a   1.000
_cell.length_b   1.000
_cell.length_c   1.000
_cell.angle_alpha   90.00
_cell.angle_beta   90.00
_cell.angle_gamma   90.00
#
_symmetry.space_group_name_H-M   'P 1'
#
loop_
_entity.id
_entity.type
_entity.pdbx_description
1 polymer ?
#
loop_
_entity_poly.entity_id
_entity_poly.type
_entity_poly.pdbx_seq_one_letter_code
_entity_poly.pdbx_strand_id
1 'polypeptide(L)' 'MWKINEAFLEQQVALNKTILLSHNPYTATGYFSQEVNFLIKLNYYFVKEEKYWRAIKSTGN' A
#
# COMPACT_ATOMS: atom_id res chain seq x y z
N MET A 1 -3.83 13.96 -10.70
CA MET A 1 -3.58 13.78 -9.26
C MET A 1 -3.27 12.31 -8.91
N TRP A 2 -4.01 11.31 -9.40
CA TRP A 2 -3.72 9.87 -9.16
C TRP A 2 -2.36 9.36 -9.69
N LYS A 3 -2.01 9.68 -10.95
CA LYS A 3 -0.78 9.17 -11.60
C LYS A 3 0.53 9.54 -10.89
N ILE A 4 0.53 10.63 -10.09
CA ILE A 4 1.72 11.03 -9.32
C ILE A 4 1.87 10.13 -8.08
N ASN A 5 0.77 9.82 -7.39
CA ASN A 5 0.78 8.90 -6.24
C ASN A 5 1.18 7.49 -6.67
N GLU A 6 0.72 7.03 -7.83
CA GLU A 6 1.09 5.73 -8.39
C GLU A 6 2.60 5.65 -8.65
N ALA A 7 3.17 6.61 -9.38
CA ALA A 7 4.62 6.64 -9.66
C ALA A 7 5.47 6.77 -8.38
N PHE A 8 4.99 7.51 -7.38
CA PHE A 8 5.66 7.62 -6.09
C PHE A 8 5.65 6.30 -5.31
N LEU A 9 4.50 5.61 -5.28
CA LEU A 9 4.38 4.27 -4.68
C LEU A 9 5.26 3.26 -5.40
N GLU A 10 5.27 3.27 -6.74
CA GLU A 10 6.15 2.41 -7.54
C GLU A 10 7.63 2.61 -7.20
N GLN A 11 8.09 3.87 -7.07
CA GLN A 11 9.46 4.15 -6.67
C GLN A 11 9.76 3.65 -5.24
N GLN A 12 8.82 3.79 -4.30
CA GLN A 12 9.01 3.27 -2.95
C GLN A 12 9.06 1.73 -2.91
N VAL A 13 8.22 1.07 -3.71
CA VAL A 13 8.23 -0.38 -3.88
C VAL A 13 9.56 -0.84 -4.51
N ALA A 14 10.03 -0.16 -5.56
CA ALA A 14 11.30 -0.47 -6.22
C ALA A 14 12.51 -0.31 -5.27
N LEU A 15 12.43 0.62 -4.33
CA LEU A 15 13.45 0.83 -3.29
C LEU A 15 13.28 -0.07 -2.07
N ASN A 16 12.35 -1.04 -2.10
CA ASN A 16 12.03 -1.93 -0.96
C ASN A 16 11.73 -1.16 0.34
N LYS A 17 11.16 0.05 0.23
CA LYS A 17 10.78 0.83 1.41
C LYS A 17 9.56 0.21 2.09
N THR A 18 9.49 0.41 3.40
CA THR A 18 8.30 0.02 4.18
C THR A 18 7.18 1.01 3.91
N ILE A 19 6.03 0.49 3.48
CA ILE A 19 4.82 1.30 3.24
C ILE A 19 3.95 1.22 4.49
N LEU A 20 3.64 2.38 5.05
CA LEU A 20 2.77 2.54 6.22
C LEU A 20 1.53 3.33 5.81
N LEU A 21 0.38 2.87 6.28
CA LEU A 21 -0.93 3.43 6.01
C LEU A 21 -1.53 3.93 7.32
N SER A 22 -2.10 5.13 7.30
CA SER A 22 -2.70 5.74 8.49
C SER A 22 -4.10 5.22 8.82
N HIS A 23 -4.81 4.70 7.81
CA HIS A 23 -6.18 4.24 7.92
C HIS A 23 -6.28 2.76 7.54
N ASN A 24 -7.39 2.12 7.93
CA ASN A 24 -7.63 0.73 7.64
C ASN A 24 -7.80 0.52 6.11
N PRO A 25 -6.91 -0.25 5.46
CA PRO A 25 -6.99 -0.49 4.02
C PRO A 25 -8.22 -1.30 3.61
N TYR A 26 -8.76 -2.15 4.49
CA TYR A 26 -9.95 -2.97 4.21
C TYR A 26 -11.24 -2.15 4.18
N THR A 27 -11.24 -0.96 4.77
CA THR A 27 -12.38 -0.02 4.75
C THR A 27 -12.07 1.21 3.92
N ALA A 28 -11.08 1.14 3.03
CA ALA A 28 -10.65 2.27 2.21
C ALA A 28 -11.74 2.68 1.21
N THR A 29 -11.98 3.99 1.10
CA THR A 29 -12.92 4.58 0.14
C THR A 29 -12.27 5.77 -0.59
N GLY A 30 -12.87 6.19 -1.71
CA GLY A 30 -12.36 7.34 -2.48
C GLY A 30 -10.97 7.10 -3.10
N TYR A 31 -10.09 8.09 -3.03
CA TYR A 31 -8.72 7.98 -3.59
C TYR A 31 -7.86 6.95 -2.86
N PHE A 32 -8.07 6.77 -1.54
CA PHE A 32 -7.31 5.83 -0.74
C PHE A 32 -7.56 4.37 -1.16
N SER A 33 -8.76 4.04 -1.62
CA SER A 33 -9.05 2.68 -2.11
C SER A 33 -8.29 2.35 -3.39
N GLN A 34 -7.94 3.35 -4.21
CA GLN A 34 -7.11 3.14 -5.40
C GLN A 34 -5.68 2.76 -4.99
N GLU A 35 -5.11 3.41 -3.96
CA GLU A 35 -3.78 3.09 -3.40
C GLU A 35 -3.73 1.68 -2.85
N VAL A 36 -4.76 1.31 -2.07
CA VAL A 36 -4.89 -0.04 -1.52
C VAL A 36 -5.02 -1.08 -2.63
N ASN A 37 -5.88 -0.84 -3.63
CA ASN A 37 -6.05 -1.77 -4.75
C ASN A 37 -4.76 -1.95 -5.56
N PHE A 38 -3.97 -0.89 -5.74
CA PHE A 38 -2.67 -0.97 -6.41
C PHE A 38 -1.70 -1.87 -5.63
N LEU A 39 -1.60 -1.68 -4.31
CA LEU A 39 -0.76 -2.51 -3.45
C LEU A 39 -1.19 -3.99 -3.46
N ILE A 40 -2.50 -4.26 -3.42
CA ILE A 40 -3.05 -5.62 -3.54
C ILE A 40 -2.64 -6.26 -4.87
N LYS A 41 -2.73 -5.53 -6.00
CA LYS A 41 -2.28 -6.03 -7.32
C LYS A 41 -0.79 -6.36 -7.35
N LEU A 42 0.02 -5.69 -6.54
CA LEU A 42 1.45 -5.96 -6.37
C LEU A 42 1.75 -7.08 -5.36
N ASN A 43 0.75 -7.87 -4.97
CA ASN A 43 0.82 -8.93 -3.95
C ASN A 43 1.19 -8.42 -2.56
N TYR A 44 0.81 -7.20 -2.20
CA TYR A 44 0.93 -6.75 -0.81
C TYR A 44 -0.27 -7.19 0.02
N TYR A 45 0.00 -7.54 1.28
CA TYR A 45 -0.99 -7.73 2.33
C TYR A 45 -0.75 -6.72 3.44
N PHE A 46 -1.77 -6.47 4.26
CA PHE A 46 -1.73 -5.42 5.27
C PHE A 46 -1.81 -6.00 6.68
N VAL A 47 -0.90 -5.55 7.55
CA VAL A 47 -0.84 -5.96 8.96
C VAL A 47 -1.01 -4.72 9.83
N LYS A 48 -1.88 -4.79 10.82
CA LYS A 48 -2.08 -3.69 11.77
C LYS A 48 -0.93 -3.67 12.78
N GLU A 49 -0.19 -2.56 12.83
CA GLU A 49 0.85 -2.27 13.82
C GLU A 49 0.42 -1.04 14.63
N GLU A 50 -0.15 -1.30 15.82
CA GLU A 50 -0.65 -0.28 16.75
C GLU A 50 -1.64 0.71 16.10
N LYS A 51 -1.13 1.89 15.73
CA LYS A 51 -1.87 3.02 15.13
C LYS A 51 -1.80 3.08 13.61
N TYR A 52 -1.00 2.22 12.98
CA TYR A 52 -0.79 2.20 11.54
C TYR A 52 -1.04 0.81 10.95
N TRP A 53 -1.16 0.76 9.63
CA TRP A 53 -1.23 -0.48 8.86
C TRP A 53 0.00 -0.59 7.97
N ARG A 54 0.79 -1.63 8.16
CA ARG A 54 1.98 -1.90 7.37
C ARG A 54 1.63 -2.77 6.17
N ALA A 55 2.02 -2.33 4.98
CA ALA A 55 1.90 -3.15 3.78
C ALA A 55 3.17 -4.00 3.63
N ILE A 56 3.01 -5.31 3.56
CA ILE A 56 4.08 -6.28 3.41
C ILE A 56 3.90 -6.98 2.07
N LYS A 57 4.96 -7.01 1.26
CA LYS A 57 4.94 -7.72 -0.01
C LYS A 57 4.99 -9.22 0.25
N SER A 58 3.97 -9.95 -0.20
CA SER A 58 4.04 -11.41 -0.27
C SER A 58 4.96 -11.78 -1.42
N THR A 59 6.25 -11.93 -1.13
CA THR A 59 7.15 -12.71 -1.98
C THR A 59 6.72 -14.16 -1.86
N GLY A 60 5.88 -14.63 -2.79
CA GLY A 60 5.63 -16.05 -2.93
C GLY A 60 6.97 -16.76 -3.11
N ASN A 61 7.24 -17.75 -2.26
CA ASN A 61 8.30 -18.73 -2.47
C ASN A 61 8.06 -19.50 -3.76
#